data_AF-A0A168CNZ1-F1
#
_entry.id   AF-A0A168CNZ1-F1
#
_cell.length_a   1.000
_cell.length_b   1.000
_cell.length_c   1.000
_cell.angle_alpha   90.00
_cell.angle_beta   90.00
_cell.angle_gamma   90.00
#
_symmetry.space_group_name_H-M   'P 1'
#
loop_
_entity.id
_entity.type
_entity.pdbx_description
1 polymer ?
#
loop_
_entity_poly.entity_id
_entity_poly.type
_entity_poly.pdbx_seq_one_letter_code
_entity_poly.pdbx_strand_id
1 'polypeptide(L)'
;MILTVTQFLALFSRAHSSSSAEFGQIVAHVRSQRPRSSVTSQASTASPPTLREPFLKNISTNGLPKYTTTYVLRHGSRKPSLCATADGQPFIRSKKPQPAMLSKMIGRKGKIFKKKITNLVNIDDGPADAALEDQWDRLMTAQMNRETISAKKTVDGKLTETFTWSTQLARLWWELKIDLTWQDWLARGEALHQYLQDQKTLDEKANTRVGEAVETVRLASKVAVANLESTSHAKAVRSLLKPGNVEDPFVGPAWITLVQSQERRLLDEVKKRVK
;
A
#
# COMPACT_ATOMS: atom_id res chain seq x y z
N MET A 1 5.20 -21.76 40.01
CA MET A 1 6.28 -22.74 39.79
C MET A 1 7.00 -22.34 38.51
N ILE A 2 8.26 -21.91 38.61
CA ILE A 2 9.09 -21.62 37.44
C ILE A 2 9.87 -22.90 37.15
N LEU A 3 9.50 -23.60 36.09
CA LEU A 3 10.26 -24.75 35.61
C LEU A 3 11.59 -24.24 35.03
N THR A 4 12.68 -24.91 35.37
CA THR A 4 13.98 -24.63 34.73
C THR A 4 13.94 -25.10 33.26
N VAL A 5 14.72 -24.46 32.39
CA VAL A 5 14.69 -24.71 30.93
C VAL A 5 14.90 -26.20 30.58
N THR A 6 15.70 -26.91 31.37
CA THR A 6 15.97 -28.34 31.21
C THR A 6 14.76 -29.22 31.54
N GLN A 7 14.00 -28.87 32.58
CA GLN A 7 12.76 -29.57 32.96
C GLN A 7 11.66 -29.38 31.90
N PHE A 8 11.61 -28.20 31.28
CA PHE A 8 10.68 -27.91 30.19
C PHE A 8 10.96 -28.79 28.97
N LEU A 9 12.22 -28.88 28.52
CA LEU A 9 12.59 -29.72 27.39
C LEU A 9 12.34 -31.22 27.67
N ALA A 10 12.58 -31.67 28.89
CA ALA A 10 12.28 -33.04 29.29
C ALA A 10 10.78 -33.36 29.21
N LEU A 11 9.91 -32.44 29.65
CA LEU A 11 8.46 -32.54 29.51
C LEU A 11 8.03 -32.67 28.03
N PHE A 12 8.62 -31.89 27.13
CA PHE A 12 8.31 -31.98 25.70
C PHE A 12 8.77 -33.30 25.05
N SER A 13 9.93 -33.83 25.46
CA SER A 13 10.41 -35.13 24.97
C SER A 13 9.50 -36.29 25.38
N ARG A 14 8.93 -36.23 26.59
CA ARG A 14 8.03 -37.27 27.14
C ARG A 14 6.59 -37.15 26.66
N ALA A 15 6.18 -35.96 26.21
CA ALA A 15 4.89 -35.71 25.60
C ALA A 15 4.83 -36.01 24.09
N HIS A 16 5.89 -36.55 23.49
CA HIS A 16 5.94 -36.87 22.06
C HIS A 16 4.97 -38.00 21.66
N SER A 17 4.63 -38.91 22.58
CA SER A 17 3.66 -39.98 22.33
C SER A 17 2.25 -39.59 22.77
N SER A 18 1.26 -39.83 21.91
CA SER A 18 -0.16 -39.54 22.18
C SER A 18 -0.77 -40.39 23.31
N SER A 19 -0.10 -41.48 23.69
CA SER A 19 -0.45 -42.33 24.83
C SER A 19 0.14 -41.87 26.17
N SER A 20 1.02 -40.85 26.16
CA SER A 20 1.65 -40.32 27.37
C SER A 20 0.71 -39.43 28.18
N ALA A 21 0.73 -39.56 29.50
CA ALA A 21 -0.05 -38.72 30.40
C ALA A 21 0.36 -37.23 30.32
N GLU A 22 1.63 -36.96 30.02
CA GLU A 22 2.16 -35.60 29.86
C GLU A 22 1.59 -34.92 28.61
N PHE A 23 1.35 -35.67 27.53
CA PHE A 23 0.65 -35.17 26.34
C PHE A 23 -0.78 -34.71 26.67
N GLY A 24 -1.50 -35.49 27.48
CA GLY A 24 -2.83 -35.13 27.97
C GLY A 24 -2.85 -33.83 28.77
N GLN A 25 -1.86 -33.62 29.62
CA GLN A 25 -1.72 -32.40 30.43
C GLN A 25 -1.41 -31.17 29.57
N ILE A 26 -0.52 -31.30 28.57
CA ILE A 26 -0.21 -30.20 27.64
C ILE A 26 -1.45 -29.85 26.80
N VAL A 27 -2.17 -30.84 26.27
CA VAL A 27 -3.39 -30.61 25.47
C VAL A 27 -4.49 -29.96 26.33
N ALA A 28 -4.68 -30.40 27.57
CA ALA A 28 -5.61 -29.78 28.50
C ALA A 28 -5.21 -28.32 28.80
N HIS A 29 -3.93 -28.06 29.00
CA HIS A 29 -3.40 -26.73 29.24
C HIS A 29 -3.59 -25.80 28.03
N VAL A 30 -3.26 -26.26 26.82
CA VAL A 30 -3.48 -25.51 25.56
C VAL A 30 -4.96 -25.24 25.32
N ARG A 31 -5.84 -26.20 25.63
CA ARG A 31 -7.30 -26.00 25.56
C ARG A 31 -7.78 -24.96 26.59
N SER A 32 -7.19 -24.94 27.78
CA SER A 32 -7.52 -23.98 28.85
C SER A 32 -7.01 -22.56 28.56
N GLN A 33 -5.86 -22.45 27.89
CA GLN A 33 -5.27 -21.16 27.49
C GLN A 33 -5.81 -20.64 26.16
N ARG A 34 -6.56 -21.45 25.39
CA ARG A 34 -7.24 -20.97 24.20
C ARG A 34 -8.15 -19.83 24.66
N PRO A 35 -7.88 -18.57 24.28
CA PRO A 35 -8.69 -17.46 24.72
C PRO A 35 -10.14 -17.77 24.34
N ARG A 36 -11.07 -17.57 25.27
CA ARG A 36 -12.51 -17.50 25.00
C ARG A 36 -12.83 -16.30 24.09
N SER A 37 -12.15 -16.17 22.96
CA SER A 37 -12.54 -15.30 21.88
C SER A 37 -13.61 -16.03 21.08
N SER A 38 -14.83 -15.93 21.61
CA SER A 38 -16.16 -16.16 21.03
C SER A 38 -17.06 -17.01 21.94
N VAL A 39 -17.32 -16.53 23.15
CA VAL A 39 -18.73 -16.60 23.58
C VAL A 39 -19.45 -15.63 22.68
N THR A 40 -20.05 -16.19 21.63
CA THR A 40 -21.13 -15.58 20.88
C THR A 40 -22.14 -15.11 21.93
N SER A 41 -22.08 -13.84 22.29
CA SER A 41 -23.22 -13.10 22.82
C SER A 41 -24.39 -13.51 21.94
N GLN A 42 -25.41 -14.13 22.54
CA GLN A 42 -26.63 -14.56 21.86
C GLN A 42 -26.99 -13.51 20.82
N ALA A 43 -26.75 -13.86 19.56
CA ALA A 43 -27.11 -13.03 18.45
C ALA A 43 -28.64 -12.99 18.50
N SER A 44 -29.17 -11.86 18.98
CA SER A 44 -30.41 -11.34 18.44
C SER A 44 -30.39 -11.61 16.95
N THR A 45 -31.48 -12.14 16.42
CA THR A 45 -31.79 -12.38 15.00
C THR A 45 -31.78 -11.08 14.19
N ALA A 46 -30.67 -10.33 14.26
CA ALA A 46 -30.35 -9.24 13.39
C ALA A 46 -30.02 -9.88 12.06
N SER A 47 -30.87 -9.61 11.08
CA SER A 47 -30.61 -9.86 9.68
C SER A 47 -29.15 -9.53 9.34
N PRO A 48 -28.50 -10.31 8.46
CA PRO A 48 -27.12 -10.05 8.06
C PRO A 48 -27.01 -8.58 7.66
N PRO A 49 -26.02 -7.82 8.18
CA PRO A 49 -25.91 -6.40 7.90
C PRO A 49 -25.82 -6.24 6.39
N THR A 50 -26.83 -5.61 5.79
CA THR A 50 -26.85 -5.32 4.36
C THR A 50 -25.58 -4.55 4.04
N LEU A 51 -24.73 -5.12 3.18
CA LEU A 51 -23.47 -4.51 2.77
C LEU A 51 -23.80 -3.20 2.06
N ARG A 52 -23.73 -2.09 2.80
CA ARG A 52 -23.95 -0.76 2.22
C ARG A 52 -22.90 -0.55 1.14
N GLU A 53 -23.37 -0.23 -0.06
CA GLU A 53 -22.48 0.08 -1.17
C GLU A 53 -21.55 1.25 -0.80
N PRO A 54 -20.27 1.19 -1.21
CA PRO A 54 -19.33 2.27 -0.92
C PRO A 54 -19.76 3.56 -1.64
N PHE A 55 -19.52 4.69 -0.98
CA PHE A 55 -19.87 6.02 -1.51
C PHE A 55 -19.17 6.32 -2.84
N LEU A 56 -17.88 5.96 -2.95
CA LEU A 56 -17.11 6.05 -4.18
C LEU A 56 -16.90 4.65 -4.75
N LYS A 57 -17.32 4.46 -6.00
CA LYS A 57 -17.08 3.23 -6.76
C LYS A 57 -16.03 3.51 -7.84
N ASN A 58 -15.03 2.65 -7.94
CA ASN A 58 -14.08 2.71 -9.04
C ASN A 58 -14.77 2.20 -10.31
N ILE A 59 -14.82 3.04 -11.34
CA ILE A 59 -15.39 2.71 -12.65
C ILE A 59 -14.31 2.29 -13.66
N SER A 60 -13.03 2.50 -13.36
CA SER A 60 -11.95 2.02 -14.21
C SER A 60 -11.76 0.52 -13.99
N THR A 61 -11.90 -0.29 -15.04
CA THR A 61 -11.63 -1.72 -15.00
C THR A 61 -10.12 -1.99 -14.98
N ASN A 62 -9.35 -1.41 -15.91
CA ASN A 62 -7.92 -1.75 -16.10
C ASN A 62 -7.00 -0.53 -16.33
N GLY A 63 -7.30 0.66 -15.78
CA GLY A 63 -6.53 1.87 -16.08
C GLY A 63 -6.23 2.74 -14.87
N LEU A 64 -5.89 4.01 -15.15
CA LEU A 64 -5.82 5.04 -14.11
C LEU A 64 -7.15 5.05 -13.33
N PRO A 65 -7.08 5.11 -11.99
CA PRO A 65 -8.27 5.05 -11.15
C PRO A 65 -9.22 6.18 -11.51
N LYS A 66 -10.51 5.87 -11.69
CA LYS A 66 -11.55 6.87 -11.92
C LYS A 66 -12.75 6.52 -11.06
N TYR A 67 -13.23 7.50 -10.30
CA TYR A 67 -14.28 7.27 -9.31
C TYR A 67 -15.57 8.01 -9.67
N THR A 68 -16.69 7.35 -9.39
CA THR A 68 -18.03 7.96 -9.45
C THR A 68 -18.72 7.77 -8.11
N THR A 69 -19.55 8.73 -7.72
CA THR A 69 -20.37 8.64 -6.51
C THR A 69 -21.60 7.76 -6.73
N THR A 70 -21.84 6.81 -5.85
CA THR A 70 -22.97 5.86 -5.95
C THR A 70 -24.28 6.46 -5.47
N TYR A 71 -24.23 7.32 -4.44
CA TYR A 71 -25.42 7.94 -3.86
C TYR A 71 -25.11 9.37 -3.41
N VAL A 72 -26.14 10.18 -3.25
CA VAL A 72 -26.01 11.54 -2.71
C VAL A 72 -26.04 11.46 -1.19
N LEU A 73 -24.99 11.97 -0.54
CA LEU A 73 -24.97 12.13 0.91
C LEU A 73 -25.97 13.21 1.31
N ARG A 74 -26.92 12.87 2.18
CA ARG A 74 -27.80 13.86 2.81
C ARG A 74 -27.01 14.59 3.89
N HIS A 75 -26.61 15.82 3.60
CA HIS A 75 -26.00 16.71 4.59
C HIS A 75 -27.11 17.49 5.30
N GLY A 76 -26.89 17.85 6.57
CA GLY A 76 -27.82 18.74 7.27
C GLY A 76 -27.71 20.18 6.75
N SER A 77 -28.13 21.16 7.55
CA SER A 77 -28.04 22.59 7.22
C SER A 77 -26.63 23.09 6.87
N ARG A 78 -25.58 22.35 7.23
CA ARG A 78 -24.18 22.72 6.98
C ARG A 78 -23.66 22.08 5.69
N LYS A 79 -23.20 22.93 4.77
CA LYS A 79 -22.56 22.49 3.52
C LYS A 79 -21.27 21.71 3.81
N PRO A 80 -21.10 20.50 3.23
CA PRO A 80 -19.88 19.73 3.37
C PRO A 80 -18.69 20.44 2.72
N SER A 81 -17.50 20.19 3.25
CA SER A 81 -16.24 20.73 2.72
C SER A 81 -15.30 19.61 2.31
N LEU A 82 -14.61 19.79 1.17
CA LEU A 82 -13.49 18.94 0.78
C LEU A 82 -12.28 19.31 1.63
N CYS A 83 -11.65 18.32 2.23
CA CYS A 83 -10.45 18.48 3.04
C CYS A 83 -9.40 17.47 2.58
N ALA A 84 -8.13 17.79 2.83
CA ALA A 84 -7.03 16.86 2.65
C ALA A 84 -6.27 16.72 3.98
N THR A 85 -5.73 15.53 4.21
CA THR A 85 -4.77 15.29 5.31
C THR A 85 -3.43 15.91 4.93
N ALA A 86 -2.52 16.10 5.89
CA ALA A 86 -1.14 16.55 5.62
C ALA A 86 -0.42 15.69 4.58
N ASP A 87 -0.71 14.38 4.56
CA ASP A 87 -0.14 13.44 3.60
C ASP A 87 -0.84 13.47 2.22
N GLY A 88 -1.85 14.32 2.01
CA GLY A 88 -2.57 14.47 0.74
C GLY A 88 -3.84 13.61 0.58
N GLN A 89 -4.19 12.76 1.55
CA GLN A 89 -5.41 11.94 1.47
C GLN A 89 -6.69 12.80 1.50
N PRO A 90 -7.53 12.78 0.44
CA PRO A 90 -8.75 13.58 0.40
C PRO A 90 -9.91 12.92 1.14
N PHE A 91 -10.77 13.74 1.75
CA PHE A 91 -12.00 13.31 2.39
C PHE A 91 -13.03 14.44 2.46
N ILE A 92 -14.30 14.08 2.55
CA ILE A 92 -15.38 15.04 2.81
C ILE A 92 -15.62 15.17 4.31
N ARG A 93 -15.70 16.41 4.78
CA ARG A 93 -16.10 16.74 6.15
C ARG A 93 -17.50 17.35 6.15
N SER A 94 -18.47 16.60 6.66
CA SER A 94 -19.86 17.03 6.80
C SER A 94 -20.14 17.84 8.07
N LYS A 95 -19.46 17.53 9.19
CA LYS A 95 -19.67 18.17 10.50
C LYS A 95 -18.35 18.56 11.20
N LYS A 96 -18.42 19.55 12.10
CA LYS A 96 -17.35 19.91 13.06
C LYS A 96 -17.89 19.68 14.49
N PRO A 97 -17.18 18.98 15.39
CA PRO A 97 -15.92 18.24 15.18
C PRO A 97 -16.09 17.06 14.22
N GLN A 98 -14.98 16.52 13.71
CA GLN A 98 -15.04 15.40 12.76
C GLN A 98 -15.53 14.13 13.48
N PRO A 99 -16.42 13.32 12.88
CA PRO A 99 -16.85 12.07 13.50
C PRO A 99 -15.66 11.16 13.82
N ALA A 100 -15.63 10.61 15.04
CA ALA A 100 -14.52 9.80 15.54
C ALA A 100 -14.19 8.60 14.62
N MET A 101 -15.23 7.96 14.06
CA MET A 101 -15.06 6.85 13.10
C MET A 101 -14.33 7.27 11.83
N LEU A 102 -14.69 8.43 11.25
CA LEU A 102 -14.04 8.95 10.05
C LEU A 102 -12.59 9.35 10.34
N SER A 103 -12.36 10.02 11.48
CA SER A 103 -11.02 10.39 11.94
C SER A 103 -10.13 9.15 12.15
N LYS A 104 -10.64 8.11 12.81
CA LYS A 104 -9.93 6.84 13.02
C LYS A 104 -9.59 6.14 11.69
N MET A 105 -10.51 6.14 10.73
CA MET A 105 -10.27 5.55 9.41
C MET A 105 -9.20 6.31 8.62
N ILE A 106 -9.26 7.64 8.61
CA ILE A 106 -8.24 8.49 7.96
C ILE A 106 -6.89 8.27 8.62
N GLY A 107 -6.83 8.29 9.96
CA GLY A 107 -5.61 7.99 10.70
C GLY A 107 -5.03 6.61 10.40
N ARG A 108 -5.88 5.57 10.28
CA ARG A 108 -5.44 4.22 9.88
C ARG A 108 -4.85 4.21 8.47
N LYS A 109 -5.51 4.87 7.50
CA LYS A 109 -5.02 4.96 6.12
C LYS A 109 -3.71 5.73 6.03
N GLY A 110 -3.58 6.84 6.76
CA GLY A 110 -2.33 7.59 6.89
C GLY A 110 -1.21 6.75 7.48
N LYS A 111 -1.46 5.98 8.55
CA LYS A 111 -0.46 5.05 9.12
C LYS A 111 0.00 3.98 8.13
N ILE A 112 -0.93 3.42 7.35
CA ILE A 112 -0.58 2.43 6.31
C ILE A 112 0.32 3.07 5.26
N PHE A 113 0.00 4.28 4.80
CA PHE A 113 0.82 5.00 3.82
C PHE A 113 2.21 5.32 4.37
N LYS A 114 2.30 5.86 5.58
CA LYS A 114 3.58 6.14 6.26
C LYS A 114 4.44 4.89 6.40
N LYS A 115 3.83 3.74 6.75
CA LYS A 115 4.55 2.46 6.80
C LYS A 115 5.19 2.10 5.45
N LYS A 116 4.52 2.36 4.32
CA LYS A 116 5.10 2.14 2.99
C LYS A 116 6.31 3.04 2.74
N ILE A 117 6.23 4.31 3.13
CA ILE A 117 7.34 5.26 3.00
C ILE A 117 8.52 4.82 3.88
N THR A 118 8.27 4.45 5.14
CA THR A 118 9.31 3.94 6.04
C THR A 118 9.97 2.69 5.46
N ASN A 119 9.20 1.75 4.88
CA ASN A 119 9.78 0.58 4.22
C ASN A 119 10.67 0.95 3.03
N LEU A 120 10.28 1.97 2.24
CA LEU A 120 11.10 2.46 1.13
C LEU A 120 12.42 3.05 1.64
N VAL A 121 12.36 3.90 2.68
CA VAL A 121 13.55 4.51 3.29
C VAL A 121 14.49 3.43 3.84
N ASN A 122 13.95 2.43 4.55
CA ASN A 122 14.76 1.35 5.11
C ASN A 122 15.48 0.51 4.02
N ILE A 123 14.91 0.41 2.81
CA ILE A 123 15.57 -0.29 1.69
C ILE A 123 16.66 0.58 1.07
N ASP A 124 16.46 1.91 1.06
CA ASP A 124 17.44 2.84 0.51
C ASP A 124 18.74 2.90 1.33
N ASP A 125 18.68 2.51 2.61
CA ASP A 125 19.84 2.36 3.49
C ASP A 125 20.60 1.03 3.27
N GLY A 126 19.97 0.02 2.65
CA GLY A 126 20.54 -1.32 2.46
C GLY A 126 21.37 -1.63 1.21
N PRO A 127 21.60 -0.75 0.21
CA PRO A 127 22.32 -1.15 -1.01
C PRO A 127 23.82 -1.38 -0.77
N ALA A 128 24.41 -0.79 0.27
CA ALA A 128 25.80 -1.05 0.65
C ALA A 128 25.97 -2.47 1.20
N ASP A 129 25.10 -2.88 2.11
CA ASP A 129 25.09 -4.23 2.68
C ASP A 129 24.83 -5.27 1.60
N ALA A 130 23.91 -4.96 0.67
CA ALA A 130 23.61 -5.82 -0.46
C ALA A 130 24.81 -6.15 -1.35
N ALA A 131 25.69 -5.16 -1.58
CA ALA A 131 26.89 -5.37 -2.38
C ALA A 131 27.93 -6.24 -1.67
N LEU A 132 27.97 -6.20 -0.33
CA LEU A 132 28.84 -7.05 0.48
C LEU A 132 28.35 -8.50 0.45
N GLU A 133 27.04 -8.73 0.52
CA GLU A 133 26.45 -10.07 0.38
C GLU A 133 26.76 -10.67 -1.00
N ASP A 134 26.61 -9.90 -2.07
CA ASP A 134 26.99 -10.34 -3.43
C ASP A 134 28.48 -10.67 -3.54
N GLN A 135 29.34 -9.94 -2.84
CA GLN A 135 30.77 -10.23 -2.79
C GLN A 135 31.04 -11.53 -2.04
N TRP A 136 30.35 -11.76 -0.93
CA TRP A 136 30.46 -12.99 -0.15
C TRP A 136 30.03 -14.21 -0.96
N ASP A 137 28.91 -14.14 -1.68
CA ASP A 137 28.44 -15.21 -2.57
C ASP A 137 29.47 -15.56 -3.66
N ARG A 138 30.14 -14.55 -4.22
CA ARG A 138 31.23 -14.77 -5.20
C ARG A 138 32.42 -15.51 -4.57
N LEU A 139 32.81 -15.14 -3.36
CA LEU A 139 33.90 -15.81 -2.63
C LEU A 139 33.54 -17.26 -2.31
N MET A 140 32.31 -17.51 -1.85
CA MET A 140 31.81 -18.85 -1.58
C MET A 140 31.75 -19.72 -2.84
N THR A 141 31.28 -19.16 -3.95
CA THR A 141 31.26 -19.84 -5.24
C THR A 141 32.67 -20.17 -5.72
N ALA A 142 33.61 -19.24 -5.57
CA ALA A 142 35.02 -19.47 -5.91
C ALA A 142 35.65 -20.57 -5.05
N GLN A 143 35.31 -20.64 -3.75
CA GLN A 143 35.78 -21.68 -2.85
C GLN A 143 35.21 -23.06 -3.22
N MET A 144 33.89 -23.16 -3.44
CA MET A 144 33.24 -24.40 -3.87
C MET A 144 33.83 -24.94 -5.18
N ASN A 145 34.13 -24.05 -6.14
CA ASN A 145 34.75 -24.43 -7.42
C ASN A 145 36.19 -24.94 -7.26
N ARG A 146 36.94 -24.50 -6.24
CA ARG A 146 38.29 -25.00 -5.96
C ARG A 146 38.27 -26.39 -5.34
N GLU A 147 37.28 -26.64 -4.48
CA GLU A 147 37.15 -27.91 -3.76
C GLU A 147 36.49 -29.00 -4.63
N THR A 148 35.67 -28.61 -5.62
CA THR A 148 35.02 -29.53 -6.55
C THR A 148 35.85 -29.67 -7.84
N ILE A 149 36.53 -30.81 -8.03
CA ILE A 149 37.38 -31.11 -9.22
C ILE A 149 36.60 -31.07 -10.56
N SER A 150 35.26 -31.10 -10.52
CA SER A 150 34.43 -30.96 -11.70
C SER A 150 34.06 -29.50 -11.91
N ALA A 151 34.81 -28.82 -12.78
CA ALA A 151 34.54 -27.48 -13.27
C ALA A 151 33.19 -27.43 -14.02
N LYS A 152 32.07 -27.39 -13.30
CA LYS A 152 30.84 -26.84 -13.86
C LYS A 152 31.06 -25.35 -13.99
N LYS A 153 30.98 -24.87 -15.25
CA LYS A 153 31.04 -23.47 -15.68
C LYS A 153 30.63 -22.53 -14.56
N THR A 154 31.49 -21.55 -14.29
CA THR A 154 31.14 -20.30 -13.64
C THR A 154 29.76 -19.90 -14.12
N VAL A 155 28.77 -20.04 -13.23
CA VAL A 155 27.53 -19.31 -13.38
C VAL A 155 27.99 -17.88 -13.15
N ASP A 156 28.39 -17.19 -14.22
CA ASP A 156 28.37 -15.74 -14.25
C ASP A 156 26.91 -15.40 -13.91
N GLY A 157 26.67 -15.21 -12.61
CA GLY A 157 25.34 -15.07 -12.04
C GLY A 157 24.59 -14.07 -12.89
N LYS A 158 23.47 -14.50 -13.48
CA LYS A 158 22.62 -13.57 -14.21
C LYS A 158 22.39 -12.39 -13.26
N LEU A 159 22.53 -11.15 -13.73
CA LEU A 159 22.35 -9.96 -12.86
C LEU A 159 21.08 -10.06 -12.00
N THR A 160 20.05 -10.73 -12.52
CA THR A 160 18.78 -11.01 -11.86
C THR A 160 18.85 -11.88 -10.59
N GLU A 161 19.97 -12.55 -10.34
CA GLU A 161 20.19 -13.48 -9.22
C GLU A 161 21.00 -12.84 -8.08
N THR A 162 21.43 -11.59 -8.24
CA THR A 162 22.20 -10.86 -7.21
C THR A 162 21.29 -10.28 -6.11
N PHE A 163 21.83 -10.16 -4.91
CA PHE A 163 21.17 -9.53 -3.79
C PHE A 163 20.98 -8.01 -4.03
N THR A 164 21.94 -7.34 -4.66
CA THR A 164 21.79 -5.94 -5.12
C THR A 164 20.63 -5.77 -6.11
N TRP A 165 20.44 -6.71 -7.03
CA TRP A 165 19.27 -6.71 -7.91
C TRP A 165 17.96 -6.83 -7.14
N SER A 166 17.90 -7.76 -6.17
CA SER A 166 16.69 -7.98 -5.36
C SER A 166 16.29 -6.74 -4.53
N THR A 167 17.28 -6.01 -3.98
CA THR A 167 17.03 -4.80 -3.20
C THR A 167 16.54 -3.64 -4.07
N GLN A 168 17.13 -3.46 -5.26
CA GLN A 168 16.66 -2.48 -6.24
C GLN A 168 15.24 -2.78 -6.72
N LEU A 169 14.94 -4.07 -6.95
CA LEU A 169 13.61 -4.51 -7.32
C LEU A 169 12.59 -4.18 -6.21
N ALA A 170 12.93 -4.48 -4.96
CA ALA A 170 12.10 -4.16 -3.81
C ALA A 170 11.86 -2.64 -3.68
N ARG A 171 12.90 -1.82 -3.89
CA ARG A 171 12.80 -0.36 -3.90
C ARG A 171 11.79 0.12 -4.95
N LEU A 172 11.99 -0.28 -6.20
CA LEU A 172 11.11 0.12 -7.32
C LEU A 172 9.66 -0.35 -7.10
N TRP A 173 9.48 -1.52 -6.50
CA TRP A 173 8.15 -2.01 -6.13
C TRP A 173 7.46 -1.09 -5.12
N TRP A 174 8.17 -0.64 -4.09
CA TRP A 174 7.61 0.29 -3.11
C TRP A 174 7.33 1.67 -3.70
N GLU A 175 8.23 2.20 -4.53
CA GLU A 175 8.01 3.44 -5.29
C GLU A 175 6.71 3.36 -6.11
N LEU A 176 6.54 2.28 -6.88
CA LEU A 176 5.32 2.04 -7.64
C LEU A 176 4.08 1.93 -6.74
N LYS A 177 4.17 1.24 -5.58
CA LYS A 177 3.03 1.14 -4.65
C LYS A 177 2.65 2.48 -4.04
N ILE A 178 3.62 3.37 -3.80
CA ILE A 178 3.38 4.73 -3.32
C ILE A 178 2.70 5.54 -4.42
N ASP A 179 3.22 5.52 -5.64
CA ASP A 179 2.66 6.22 -6.80
C ASP A 179 1.21 5.80 -7.10
N LEU A 180 0.93 4.50 -7.08
CA LEU A 180 -0.44 3.99 -7.26
C LEU A 180 -1.38 4.47 -6.16
N THR A 181 -0.89 4.55 -4.91
CA THR A 181 -1.68 5.09 -3.79
C THR A 181 -1.95 6.59 -3.99
N TRP A 182 -0.95 7.32 -4.47
CA TRP A 182 -1.08 8.75 -4.77
C TRP A 182 -2.09 9.00 -5.90
N GLN A 183 -2.00 8.24 -6.99
CA GLN A 183 -2.96 8.32 -8.10
C GLN A 183 -4.39 7.99 -7.66
N ASP A 184 -4.56 6.97 -6.83
CA ASP A 184 -5.85 6.63 -6.23
C ASP A 184 -6.42 7.80 -5.41
N TRP A 185 -5.57 8.47 -4.63
CA TRP A 185 -5.98 9.64 -3.86
C TRP A 185 -6.34 10.83 -4.74
N LEU A 186 -5.55 11.14 -5.77
CA LEU A 186 -5.88 12.20 -6.72
C LEU A 186 -7.24 11.95 -7.39
N ALA A 187 -7.47 10.73 -7.90
CA ALA A 187 -8.72 10.36 -8.55
C ALA A 187 -9.92 10.43 -7.61
N ARG A 188 -9.76 10.02 -6.35
CA ARG A 188 -10.80 10.20 -5.32
C ARG A 188 -11.05 11.68 -5.05
N GLY A 189 -10.00 12.48 -4.94
CA GLY A 189 -10.09 13.93 -4.71
C GLY A 189 -10.88 14.62 -5.82
N GLU A 190 -10.59 14.27 -7.07
CA GLU A 190 -11.30 14.77 -8.25
C GLU A 190 -12.79 14.39 -8.22
N ALA A 191 -13.11 13.12 -7.97
CA ALA A 191 -14.50 12.66 -7.88
C ALA A 191 -15.28 13.34 -6.73
N LEU A 192 -14.63 13.54 -5.58
CA LEU A 192 -15.23 14.27 -4.45
C LEU A 192 -15.42 15.76 -4.78
N HIS A 193 -14.51 16.35 -5.56
CA HIS A 193 -14.62 17.72 -6.02
C HIS A 193 -15.79 17.89 -7.00
N GLN A 194 -15.89 17.03 -8.01
CA GLN A 194 -17.00 16.99 -8.97
C GLN A 194 -18.34 16.84 -8.24
N TYR A 195 -18.43 15.89 -7.31
CA TYR A 195 -19.63 15.71 -6.48
C TYR A 195 -20.03 16.99 -5.74
N LEU A 196 -19.08 17.72 -5.15
CA LEU A 196 -19.40 18.97 -4.43
C LEU A 196 -19.79 20.11 -5.38
N GLN A 197 -19.22 20.15 -6.60
CA GLN A 197 -19.66 21.09 -7.63
C GLN A 197 -21.10 20.78 -8.05
N ASP A 198 -21.42 19.51 -8.31
CA ASP A 198 -22.77 19.07 -8.68
C ASP A 198 -23.78 19.46 -7.59
N GLN A 199 -23.45 19.23 -6.31
CA GLN A 199 -24.30 19.66 -5.19
C GLN A 199 -24.51 21.18 -5.17
N LYS A 200 -23.46 21.98 -5.39
CA LYS A 200 -23.60 23.45 -5.44
C LYS A 200 -24.52 23.88 -6.57
N THR A 201 -24.37 23.30 -7.76
CA THR A 201 -25.24 23.66 -8.91
C THR A 201 -26.69 23.23 -8.70
N LEU A 202 -26.93 22.11 -7.99
CA LEU A 202 -28.28 21.67 -7.61
C LEU A 202 -28.90 22.61 -6.56
N ASP A 203 -28.12 23.01 -5.55
CA ASP A 203 -28.53 24.00 -4.55
C ASP A 203 -28.86 25.34 -5.21
N GLU A 204 -28.01 25.81 -6.14
CA GLU A 204 -28.25 27.03 -6.92
C GLU A 204 -29.54 26.93 -7.71
N LYS A 205 -29.74 25.87 -8.50
CA LYS A 205 -30.99 25.65 -9.26
C LYS A 205 -32.23 25.57 -8.38
N ALA A 206 -32.14 24.93 -7.21
CA ALA A 206 -33.23 24.88 -6.24
C ALA A 206 -33.55 26.27 -5.68
N ASN A 207 -32.53 27.09 -5.43
CA ASN A 207 -32.68 28.44 -4.92
C ASN A 207 -33.16 29.42 -6.02
N THR A 208 -32.75 29.24 -7.28
CA THR A 208 -33.20 30.03 -8.44
C THR A 208 -34.69 29.81 -8.72
N ARG A 209 -35.24 28.60 -8.49
CA ARG A 209 -36.69 28.36 -8.57
C ARG A 209 -37.52 29.07 -7.49
N VAL A 210 -36.88 29.54 -6.42
CA VAL A 210 -37.51 30.36 -5.36
C VAL A 210 -37.17 31.85 -5.56
N GLY A 211 -36.22 32.17 -6.44
CA GLY A 211 -35.60 33.49 -6.59
C GLY A 211 -35.74 34.11 -7.97
N GLU A 212 -36.73 33.73 -8.77
CA GLU A 212 -37.16 34.43 -10.00
C GLU A 212 -37.91 35.74 -9.64
N ALA A 213 -37.30 36.53 -8.76
CA ALA A 213 -37.71 37.89 -8.41
C ALA A 213 -36.51 38.81 -8.13
N VAL A 214 -35.26 38.33 -8.16
CA VAL A 214 -34.09 39.21 -7.98
C VAL A 214 -32.97 38.82 -8.94
N GLU A 215 -33.22 39.23 -10.18
CA GLU A 215 -32.36 39.21 -11.36
C GLU A 215 -31.04 39.98 -11.14
N THR A 216 -29.97 39.51 -11.80
CA THR A 216 -28.73 40.23 -12.16
C THR A 216 -27.79 40.76 -11.06
N VAL A 217 -26.58 40.20 -11.01
CA VAL A 217 -25.29 40.90 -11.19
C VAL A 217 -24.13 39.94 -10.85
N ARG A 218 -23.07 40.02 -11.67
CA ARG A 218 -21.67 39.58 -11.46
C ARG A 218 -21.23 38.21 -11.99
N LEU A 219 -20.88 38.26 -13.28
CA LEU A 219 -19.55 37.98 -13.85
C LEU A 219 -18.61 36.99 -13.13
N ALA A 220 -18.30 35.93 -13.89
CA ALA A 220 -16.98 35.47 -14.28
C ALA A 220 -15.89 35.26 -13.20
N SER A 221 -15.47 34.01 -13.03
CA SER A 221 -14.04 33.71 -12.90
C SER A 221 -13.72 32.27 -13.31
N LYS A 222 -12.90 32.16 -14.35
CA LYS A 222 -12.15 30.96 -14.76
C LYS A 222 -10.92 30.85 -13.87
N VAL A 223 -10.55 29.66 -13.41
CA VAL A 223 -9.14 29.29 -13.20
C VAL A 223 -8.94 27.81 -13.52
N ALA A 224 -8.10 27.55 -14.52
CA ALA A 224 -7.59 26.25 -14.88
C ALA A 224 -6.58 25.77 -13.82
N VAL A 225 -6.64 24.50 -13.44
CA VAL A 225 -5.59 23.86 -12.63
C VAL A 225 -4.63 23.17 -13.59
N ALA A 226 -3.45 23.76 -13.72
CA ALA A 226 -2.36 23.24 -14.50
C ALA A 226 -1.65 22.08 -13.79
N ASN A 227 -1.21 21.15 -14.63
CA ASN A 227 -0.25 20.07 -14.42
C ASN A 227 0.82 20.32 -13.35
N LEU A 228 1.02 19.29 -12.52
CA LEU A 228 2.29 19.02 -11.86
C LEU A 228 2.80 17.65 -12.37
N GLU A 229 3.53 17.66 -13.48
CA GLU A 229 4.50 16.60 -13.79
C GLU A 229 5.83 16.99 -13.17
N SER A 230 6.35 16.19 -12.23
CA SER A 230 7.79 16.14 -11.91
C SER A 230 8.12 14.91 -11.07
N THR A 231 8.20 13.75 -11.72
CA THR A 231 9.15 12.69 -11.35
C THR A 231 9.48 11.88 -12.61
N SER A 232 10.69 12.04 -13.13
CA SER A 232 11.15 11.43 -14.40
C SER A 232 11.04 9.89 -14.43
N HIS A 233 10.94 9.23 -13.28
CA HIS A 233 10.85 7.77 -13.15
C HIS A 233 9.42 7.24 -13.25
N ALA A 234 8.45 7.99 -12.73
CA ALA A 234 7.03 7.64 -12.79
C ALA A 234 6.49 7.62 -14.23
N LYS A 235 7.10 8.38 -15.15
CA LYS A 235 6.73 8.41 -16.57
C LYS A 235 7.19 7.16 -17.32
N ALA A 236 8.36 6.61 -16.99
CA ALA A 236 8.86 5.35 -17.54
C ALA A 236 8.07 4.16 -16.97
N VAL A 237 7.81 4.15 -15.66
CA VAL A 237 6.96 3.14 -15.00
C VAL A 237 5.51 3.19 -15.51
N ARG A 238 4.96 4.38 -15.80
CA ARG A 238 3.64 4.56 -16.45
C ARG A 238 3.55 3.88 -17.81
N SER A 239 4.63 3.85 -18.58
CA SER A 239 4.65 3.26 -19.92
C SER A 239 4.61 1.73 -19.91
N LEU A 240 4.98 1.12 -18.77
CA LEU A 240 5.00 -0.33 -18.53
C LEU A 240 3.66 -0.89 -18.06
N LEU A 241 2.77 -0.04 -17.54
CA LEU A 241 1.42 -0.40 -17.05
C LEU A 241 0.34 -0.28 -18.14
N LYS A 242 0.66 -0.59 -19.41
CA LYS A 242 -0.36 -0.58 -20.47
C LYS A 242 -1.41 -1.66 -20.18
N PRO A 243 -2.72 -1.33 -20.22
CA PRO A 243 -3.79 -2.29 -20.02
C PRO A 243 -3.73 -3.40 -21.08
N GLY A 244 -3.51 -4.64 -20.66
CA GLY A 244 -3.59 -5.82 -21.53
C GLY A 244 -2.51 -6.87 -21.30
N ASN A 245 -1.43 -6.56 -20.56
CA ASN A 245 -0.39 -7.55 -20.29
C ASN A 245 -0.73 -8.36 -19.03
N VAL A 246 -1.04 -9.66 -19.21
CA VAL A 246 -1.35 -10.62 -18.14
C VAL A 246 -0.07 -11.14 -17.45
N GLU A 247 1.09 -10.82 -18.02
CA GLU A 247 2.39 -11.14 -17.42
C GLU A 247 2.74 -10.21 -16.27
N ASP A 248 3.37 -10.78 -15.25
CA ASP A 248 3.89 -10.06 -14.09
C ASP A 248 4.77 -8.89 -14.56
N PRO A 249 4.39 -7.62 -14.26
CA PRO A 249 5.15 -6.45 -14.71
C PRO A 249 6.57 -6.42 -14.17
N PHE A 250 6.91 -7.26 -13.19
CA PHE A 250 8.24 -7.34 -12.59
C PHE A 250 9.17 -8.37 -13.28
N VAL A 251 8.63 -9.25 -14.11
CA VAL A 251 9.40 -10.29 -14.85
C VAL A 251 9.54 -9.91 -16.34
N GLY A 252 8.74 -8.95 -16.81
CA GLY A 252 8.79 -8.49 -18.19
C GLY A 252 10.15 -7.87 -18.59
N PRO A 253 10.58 -8.03 -19.84
CA PRO A 253 11.87 -7.51 -20.33
C PRO A 253 11.99 -5.99 -20.18
N ALA A 254 10.86 -5.28 -20.23
CA ALA A 254 10.81 -3.83 -20.11
C ALA A 254 10.97 -3.33 -18.65
N TRP A 255 10.77 -4.20 -17.67
CA TRP A 255 11.09 -3.91 -16.28
C TRP A 255 12.56 -4.21 -15.96
N ILE A 256 13.11 -5.28 -16.53
CA ILE A 256 14.54 -5.59 -16.44
C ILE A 256 15.38 -4.41 -16.96
N THR A 257 15.00 -3.82 -18.09
CA THR A 257 15.71 -2.64 -18.63
C THR A 257 15.58 -1.41 -17.73
N LEU A 258 14.43 -1.22 -17.07
CA LEU A 258 14.24 -0.13 -16.11
C LEU A 258 15.15 -0.30 -14.89
N VAL A 259 15.19 -1.49 -14.29
CA VAL A 259 16.05 -1.79 -13.13
C VAL A 259 17.52 -1.59 -13.51
N GLN A 260 17.97 -2.13 -14.65
CA GLN A 260 19.34 -1.94 -15.15
C GLN A 260 19.69 -0.46 -15.37
N SER A 261 18.74 0.36 -15.84
CA SER A 261 18.96 1.80 -16.02
C SER A 261 19.11 2.53 -14.67
N GLN A 262 18.40 2.09 -13.64
CA GLN A 262 18.48 2.64 -12.30
C GLN A 262 19.76 2.23 -11.59
N GLU A 263 20.16 0.97 -11.71
CA GLU A 263 21.41 0.45 -11.19
C GLU A 263 22.61 1.29 -11.67
N ARG A 264 22.71 1.51 -12.99
CA ARG A 264 23.79 2.32 -13.57
C ARG A 264 23.82 3.73 -12.99
N ARG A 265 22.65 4.35 -12.83
CA ARG A 265 22.53 5.68 -12.24
C ARG A 265 22.97 5.70 -10.78
N LEU A 266 22.57 4.72 -9.98
CA LEU A 266 22.97 4.65 -8.57
C LEU A 266 24.48 4.41 -8.44
N LEU A 267 25.05 3.55 -9.28
CA LEU A 267 26.51 3.35 -9.34
C LEU A 267 27.25 4.65 -9.73
N ASP A 268 26.69 5.45 -10.64
CA ASP A 268 27.25 6.75 -11.01
C ASP A 268 27.12 7.81 -9.89
N GLU A 269 26.00 7.80 -9.15
CA GLU A 269 25.79 8.68 -7.99
C GLU A 269 26.72 8.31 -6.82
N VAL A 270 26.95 7.01 -6.57
CA VAL A 270 27.93 6.53 -5.59
C VAL A 270 29.35 6.91 -5.99
N LYS A 271 29.74 6.72 -7.27
CA LYS A 271 31.06 7.15 -7.77
C LYS A 271 31.28 8.66 -7.63
N LYS A 272 30.23 9.48 -7.78
CA LYS A 272 30.30 10.94 -7.57
C LYS A 272 30.47 11.33 -6.10
N ARG A 273 29.98 10.54 -5.15
CA ARG A 273 30.09 10.81 -3.70
C ARG A 273 31.44 10.38 -3.10
N VAL A 274 32.19 9.53 -3.79
CA VAL A 274 33.51 9.02 -3.36
C VAL A 274 34.66 9.89 -3.87
N LYS A 275 34.40 10.84 -4.78
CA LYS A 275 35.34 11.89 -5.21
C LYS A 275 35.16 13.15 -4.40
#